data_AF-A0A453ESH7-F1
#
_entry.id   AF-A0A453ESH7-F1
#
_cell.length_a   1.000
_cell.length_b   1.000
_cell.length_c   1.000
_cell.angle_alpha   90.00
_cell.angle_beta   90.00
_cell.angle_gamma   90.00
#
_symmetry.space_group_name_H-M   'P 1'
#
loop_
_entity.id
_entity.type
_entity.pdbx_description
1 polymer ?
#
loop_
_entity_poly.entity_id
_entity_poly.type
_entity_poly.pdbx_seq_one_letter_code
_entity_poly.pdbx_strand_id
1 'polypeptide(L)'
;MSAVSHTSEVIFQLVDEAIEEVGPENVVQVVTDNASNNMGAKKMLLEKRPNMFWISCATHTNNLMLQGIVDLPRFSKVLEKTKAFTIFVYGHTRTLYCMKHLSSGKEIIRPGVTRFASAYLTLESLLDKKDQLRKMVVDDRWDKLREVKSKNVKVATTTMMSMAFCKDLKLCLNVFEPLVKVLVWLMGMSSHLWVLFMDK
;
A
#
# COMPACT_ATOMS: atom_id res chain seq x y z
N MET A 1 5.18 21.31 5.56
CA MET A 1 5.44 21.59 4.14
C MET A 1 6.73 22.38 4.08
N SER A 2 7.77 21.92 3.38
CA SER A 2 9.04 22.65 3.31
C SER A 2 8.83 23.99 2.61
N ALA A 3 9.53 25.03 3.06
CA ALA A 3 9.43 26.40 2.54
C ALA A 3 10.13 26.60 1.18
N VAL A 4 10.55 25.52 0.53
CA VAL A 4 11.38 25.54 -0.68
C VAL A 4 10.52 25.14 -1.87
N SER A 5 10.51 25.97 -2.91
CA SER A 5 9.82 25.69 -4.17
C SER A 5 10.40 24.42 -4.80
N HIS A 6 9.54 23.45 -5.13
CA HIS A 6 9.96 22.17 -5.73
C HIS A 6 10.06 22.24 -7.25
N THR A 7 10.55 23.32 -7.85
CA THR A 7 10.70 23.38 -9.32
C THR A 7 11.86 22.52 -9.81
N SER A 8 11.88 22.24 -11.11
CA SER A 8 12.96 21.48 -11.75
C SER A 8 14.34 22.12 -11.50
N GLU A 9 14.42 23.45 -11.52
CA GLU A 9 15.64 24.21 -11.33
C GLU A 9 16.18 24.07 -9.90
N VAL A 10 15.30 24.16 -8.90
CA VAL A 10 15.70 24.02 -7.49
C VAL A 10 16.18 22.59 -7.22
N ILE A 11 15.46 21.59 -7.74
CA ILE A 11 15.87 20.18 -7.61
C ILE A 11 17.22 19.94 -8.28
N PHE A 12 17.41 20.47 -9.49
CA PHE A 12 18.68 20.38 -10.21
C PHE A 12 19.82 21.02 -9.41
N GLN A 13 19.64 22.23 -8.88
CA GLN A 13 20.65 22.93 -8.07
C GLN A 13 21.06 22.11 -6.85
N LEU A 14 20.08 21.58 -6.10
CA LEU A 14 20.37 20.75 -4.92
C LEU A 14 21.17 19.50 -5.25
N VAL A 15 20.81 18.81 -6.34
CA VAL A 15 21.53 17.60 -6.77
C VAL A 15 22.92 17.95 -7.29
N ASP A 16 23.05 19.05 -8.04
CA ASP A 16 24.31 19.50 -8.61
C ASP A 16 25.30 19.97 -7.54
N GLU A 17 24.84 20.69 -6.51
CA GLU A 17 25.63 21.05 -5.33
C GLU A 17 26.12 19.82 -4.58
N ALA A 18 25.25 18.82 -4.38
CA ALA A 18 25.64 17.56 -3.75
C ALA A 18 26.69 16.78 -4.57
N ILE A 19 26.61 16.84 -5.91
CA ILE A 19 27.62 16.23 -6.79
C ILE A 19 28.97 16.95 -6.64
N GLU A 20 28.98 18.27 -6.55
CA GLU A 20 30.21 19.04 -6.33
C GLU A 20 30.83 18.75 -4.95
N GLU A 21 30.01 18.61 -3.90
CA GLU A 21 30.48 18.24 -2.57
C GLU A 21 31.14 16.85 -2.54
N VAL A 22 30.53 15.89 -3.24
CA VAL A 22 31.05 14.50 -3.32
C VAL A 22 32.23 14.37 -4.29
N GLY A 23 32.39 15.31 -5.23
CA GLY A 23 33.31 15.21 -6.35
C GLY A 23 32.64 14.56 -7.57
N PRO A 24 32.56 15.24 -8.73
CA PRO A 24 31.89 14.72 -9.92
C PRO A 24 32.43 13.37 -10.42
N GLU A 25 33.70 13.09 -10.20
CA GLU A 25 34.34 11.81 -10.55
C GLU A 25 33.82 10.62 -9.72
N ASN A 26 33.21 10.88 -8.57
CA ASN A 26 32.70 9.87 -7.65
C ASN A 26 31.21 9.56 -7.87
N VAL A 27 30.54 10.29 -8.78
CA VAL A 27 29.10 10.13 -9.06
C VAL A 27 28.88 9.62 -10.48
N VAL A 28 28.27 8.45 -10.60
CA VAL A 28 27.90 7.87 -11.91
C VAL A 28 26.40 7.99 -12.19
N GLN A 29 25.58 8.05 -11.13
CA GLN A 29 24.13 7.94 -11.26
C GLN A 29 23.37 8.66 -10.17
N VAL A 30 22.27 9.29 -10.56
CA VAL A 30 21.22 9.86 -9.69
C VAL A 30 19.94 9.04 -9.89
N VAL A 31 19.27 8.69 -8.78
CA VAL A 31 18.01 7.92 -8.79
C VAL A 31 16.96 8.66 -7.99
N THR A 32 15.86 9.09 -8.63
CA THR A 32 14.73 9.75 -7.96
C THR A 32 13.40 9.24 -8.48
N ASP A 33 12.26 9.65 -7.89
CA ASP A 33 10.95 9.32 -8.44
C ASP A 33 10.69 9.98 -9.82
N ASN A 34 9.56 9.63 -10.44
CA ASN A 34 9.22 10.08 -11.79
C ASN A 34 8.38 11.38 -11.80
N ALA A 35 8.41 12.19 -10.74
CA ALA A 35 7.71 13.47 -10.70
C ALA A 35 8.17 14.39 -11.84
N SER A 36 7.26 15.22 -12.36
CA SER A 36 7.53 16.13 -13.50
C SER A 36 8.77 17.00 -13.28
N ASN A 37 8.97 17.47 -12.05
CA ASN A 37 10.06 18.38 -11.73
C ASN A 37 11.40 17.63 -11.66
N ASN A 38 11.40 16.36 -11.23
CA ASN A 38 12.57 15.49 -11.34
C ASN A 38 12.92 15.20 -12.81
N MET A 39 11.92 15.05 -13.67
CA MET A 39 12.15 14.85 -15.11
C MET A 39 12.73 16.10 -15.79
N GLY A 40 12.32 17.29 -15.36
CA GLY A 40 12.95 18.55 -15.79
C GLY A 40 14.40 18.67 -15.31
N ALA A 41 14.65 18.40 -14.03
CA ALA A 41 15.99 18.42 -13.44
C ALA A 41 16.95 17.41 -14.12
N LYS A 42 16.44 16.21 -14.43
CA LYS A 42 17.14 15.19 -15.22
C LYS A 42 17.65 15.73 -16.56
N LYS A 43 16.83 16.51 -17.26
CA LYS A 43 17.23 17.10 -18.55
C LYS A 43 18.38 18.09 -18.36
N MET A 44 18.29 18.96 -17.35
CA MET A 44 19.33 19.94 -17.02
C MET A 44 20.65 19.25 -16.62
N LEU A 45 20.58 18.16 -15.85
CA LEU A 45 21.76 17.39 -15.48
C LEU A 45 22.42 16.76 -16.70
N LEU A 46 21.65 16.20 -17.64
CA LEU A 46 22.19 15.61 -18.86
C LEU A 46 22.92 16.66 -19.72
N GLU A 47 22.38 17.88 -19.79
CA GLU A 47 23.02 18.99 -20.51
C GLU A 47 24.33 19.44 -19.85
N LYS A 48 24.39 19.54 -18.52
CA LYS A 48 25.58 19.96 -17.79
C LYS A 48 26.64 18.86 -17.65
N ARG A 49 26.20 17.61 -17.44
CA ARG A 49 27.03 16.46 -17.06
C ARG A 49 26.65 15.23 -17.91
N PRO A 50 27.03 15.18 -19.20
CA PRO A 50 26.59 14.14 -20.13
C PRO A 50 27.05 12.72 -19.76
N ASN A 51 28.07 12.60 -18.89
CA ASN A 51 28.60 11.32 -18.43
C ASN A 51 27.86 10.75 -17.20
N MET A 52 26.87 11.47 -16.65
CA MET A 52 26.09 11.03 -15.48
C MET A 52 24.67 10.65 -15.90
N PHE A 53 24.16 9.56 -15.33
CA PHE A 53 22.82 9.08 -15.63
C PHE A 53 21.84 9.48 -14.53
N TRP A 54 20.72 10.09 -14.90
CA TRP A 54 19.59 10.23 -13.99
C TRP A 54 18.47 9.27 -14.41
N ILE A 55 18.13 8.32 -13.54
CA ILE A 55 17.07 7.33 -13.80
C ILE A 55 15.94 7.43 -12.78
N SER A 56 14.76 6.96 -13.19
CA SER A 56 13.60 6.87 -12.32
C SER A 56 13.72 5.67 -11.36
N CYS A 57 13.23 5.83 -10.14
CA CYS A 57 13.28 4.84 -9.08
C CYS A 57 12.40 3.63 -9.42
N ALA A 58 13.00 2.44 -9.47
CA ALA A 58 12.28 1.20 -9.76
C ALA A 58 11.14 0.92 -8.76
N THR A 59 11.32 1.26 -7.48
CA THR A 59 10.30 1.11 -6.43
C THR A 59 9.09 2.01 -6.73
N HIS A 60 9.34 3.25 -7.14
CA HIS A 60 8.27 4.18 -7.51
C HIS A 60 7.55 3.69 -8.77
N THR A 61 8.29 3.27 -9.80
CA THR A 61 7.70 2.74 -11.03
C THR A 61 6.85 1.50 -10.78
N ASN A 62 7.29 0.57 -9.93
CA ASN A 62 6.49 -0.61 -9.55
C ASN A 62 5.19 -0.20 -8.85
N ASN A 63 5.24 0.75 -7.90
CA ASN A 63 4.04 1.28 -7.26
C ASN A 63 3.06 1.90 -8.27
N LEU A 64 3.55 2.60 -9.30
CA LEU A 64 2.70 3.14 -10.36
C LEU A 64 2.03 2.03 -11.18
N MET A 65 2.74 0.93 -11.48
CA MET A 65 2.12 -0.24 -12.14
C MET A 65 1.01 -0.84 -11.28
N LEU A 66 1.26 -1.02 -9.98
CA LEU A 66 0.25 -1.50 -9.02
C LEU A 66 -0.96 -0.57 -8.96
N GLN A 67 -0.75 0.74 -8.95
CA GLN A 67 -1.84 1.73 -9.00
C GLN A 67 -2.67 1.60 -10.27
N GLY A 68 -2.03 1.50 -11.43
CA GLY A 68 -2.72 1.34 -12.70
C GLY A 68 -3.61 0.08 -12.74
N ILE A 69 -3.18 -1.02 -12.12
CA ILE A 69 -4.02 -2.22 -12.00
C ILE A 69 -5.17 -1.98 -11.01
N VAL A 70 -4.89 -1.39 -9.85
CA VAL A 70 -5.90 -1.10 -8.83
C VAL A 70 -7.01 -0.19 -9.36
N ASP A 71 -6.68 0.79 -10.20
CA ASP A 71 -7.63 1.74 -10.77
C ASP A 71 -8.65 1.07 -11.71
N LEU A 72 -8.38 -0.14 -12.20
CA LEU A 72 -9.35 -0.88 -12.99
C LEU A 72 -10.60 -1.19 -12.14
N PRO A 73 -11.83 -0.95 -12.65
CA PRO A 73 -13.07 -1.10 -11.89
C PRO A 73 -13.28 -2.46 -11.20
N ARG A 74 -12.64 -3.51 -11.73
CA ARG A 74 -12.69 -4.85 -11.15
C ARG A 74 -11.94 -4.94 -9.82
N PHE A 75 -10.76 -4.30 -9.72
CA PHE A 75 -9.89 -4.37 -8.55
C PHE A 75 -10.22 -3.27 -7.53
N SER A 76 -10.50 -2.05 -7.98
CA SER A 76 -10.86 -0.92 -7.10
C SER A 76 -12.03 -1.25 -6.19
N LYS A 77 -13.11 -1.84 -6.73
CA LYS A 77 -14.29 -2.26 -5.95
C LYS A 77 -13.96 -3.27 -4.84
N VAL A 78 -12.97 -4.14 -5.06
CA VAL A 78 -12.55 -5.14 -4.07
C VAL A 78 -11.78 -4.46 -2.95
N LEU A 79 -10.88 -3.53 -3.29
CA LEU A 79 -10.12 -2.75 -2.31
C LEU A 79 -11.04 -1.83 -1.50
N GLU A 80 -12.01 -1.18 -2.13
CA GLU A 80 -13.00 -0.35 -1.44
C GLU A 80 -13.81 -1.15 -0.42
N LYS A 81 -14.31 -2.34 -0.80
CA LYS A 81 -15.02 -3.24 0.12
C LYS A 81 -14.13 -3.70 1.27
N THR A 82 -12.88 -4.04 0.98
CA THR A 82 -11.87 -4.43 1.99
C THR A 82 -11.60 -3.27 2.96
N LYS A 83 -11.41 -2.06 2.44
CA LYS A 83 -11.19 -0.84 3.22
C LYS A 83 -12.41 -0.50 4.09
N ALA A 84 -13.61 -0.56 3.52
CA ALA A 84 -14.85 -0.33 4.27
C ALA A 84 -15.03 -1.35 5.40
N PHE A 85 -14.76 -2.63 5.14
CA PHE A 85 -14.83 -3.68 6.16
C PHE A 85 -13.81 -3.46 7.28
N THR A 86 -12.55 -3.19 6.93
CA THR A 86 -11.48 -2.96 7.93
C THR A 86 -11.75 -1.70 8.76
N ILE A 87 -12.16 -0.59 8.15
CA ILE A 87 -12.59 0.62 8.87
C ILE A 87 -13.73 0.30 9.83
N PHE A 88 -14.72 -0.49 9.42
CA PHE A 88 -15.85 -0.86 10.28
C PHE A 88 -15.42 -1.72 11.48
N VAL A 89 -14.56 -2.71 11.26
CA VAL A 89 -14.05 -3.59 12.33
C VAL A 89 -13.20 -2.83 13.34
N TYR A 90 -12.37 -1.89 12.89
CA TYR A 90 -11.49 -1.11 13.77
C TYR A 90 -12.14 0.16 14.33
N GLY A 91 -13.23 0.64 13.72
CA GLY A 91 -13.90 1.88 14.10
C GLY A 91 -14.78 1.77 15.34
N HIS A 92 -15.15 0.56 15.77
CA HIS A 92 -15.99 0.36 16.96
C HIS A 92 -15.32 -0.60 17.95
N THR A 93 -15.26 -0.21 19.23
CA THR A 93 -14.64 -1.04 20.29
C THR A 93 -15.26 -2.44 20.38
N ARG A 94 -16.57 -2.54 20.13
CA ARG A 94 -17.31 -3.81 20.19
C ARG A 94 -17.05 -4.71 18.99
N THR A 95 -16.94 -4.17 17.78
CA THR A 95 -16.60 -4.97 16.58
C THR A 95 -15.17 -5.45 16.66
N LEU A 96 -14.25 -4.61 17.13
CA LEU A 96 -12.87 -4.99 17.40
C LEU A 96 -12.76 -6.10 18.46
N TYR A 97 -13.52 -5.98 19.56
CA TYR A 97 -13.56 -7.02 20.59
C TYR A 97 -14.08 -8.36 20.04
N CYS A 98 -15.17 -8.34 19.26
CA CYS A 98 -15.72 -9.55 18.64
C CYS A 98 -14.69 -10.19 17.69
N MET A 99 -13.99 -9.38 16.90
CA MET A 99 -12.94 -9.87 16.01
C MET A 99 -11.82 -10.54 16.82
N LYS A 100 -11.23 -9.85 17.80
CA LYS A 100 -10.13 -10.40 18.62
C LYS A 100 -10.53 -11.68 19.35
N HIS A 101 -11.74 -11.72 19.88
CA HIS A 101 -12.21 -12.88 20.64
C HIS A 101 -12.41 -14.11 19.74
N LEU A 102 -12.96 -13.93 18.54
CA LEU A 102 -13.27 -15.05 17.62
C LEU A 102 -12.11 -15.41 16.68
N SER A 103 -11.13 -14.52 16.51
CA SER A 103 -9.91 -14.77 15.77
C SER A 103 -8.77 -15.33 16.64
N SER A 104 -9.03 -15.67 17.91
CA SER A 104 -7.98 -16.09 18.87
C SER A 104 -6.84 -15.07 18.99
N GLY A 105 -7.18 -13.78 18.98
CA GLY A 105 -6.23 -12.67 19.06
C GLY A 105 -5.51 -12.31 17.76
N LYS A 106 -5.78 -13.00 16.64
CA LYS A 106 -5.15 -12.70 15.35
C LYS A 106 -5.81 -11.49 14.69
N GLU A 107 -5.07 -10.42 14.51
CA GLU A 107 -5.56 -9.16 13.93
C GLU A 107 -5.40 -9.09 12.41
N ILE A 108 -6.24 -8.27 11.76
CA ILE A 108 -6.05 -7.93 10.35
C ILE A 108 -4.93 -6.90 10.26
N ILE A 109 -3.99 -7.09 9.33
CA ILE A 109 -2.98 -6.07 9.06
C ILE A 109 -3.68 -4.81 8.55
N ARG A 110 -3.41 -3.66 9.17
CA ARG A 110 -4.09 -2.41 8.82
C ARG A 110 -3.46 -1.77 7.57
N PRO A 111 -4.25 -1.08 6.73
CA PRO A 111 -3.67 -0.30 5.65
C PRO A 111 -2.77 0.80 6.24
N GLY A 112 -1.52 0.88 5.81
CA GLY A 112 -0.61 1.99 6.10
C GLY A 112 -0.90 3.17 5.16
N VAL A 113 -0.48 4.38 5.54
CA VAL A 113 -0.89 5.61 4.86
C VAL A 113 -0.39 5.71 3.40
N THR A 114 0.73 5.08 3.03
CA THR A 114 1.40 5.41 1.74
C THR A 114 2.09 4.26 0.99
N ARG A 115 1.85 2.97 1.29
CA ARG A 115 2.56 1.87 0.58
C ARG A 115 1.63 0.74 0.15
N PHE A 116 1.64 0.40 -1.15
CA PHE A 116 0.91 -0.72 -1.75
C PHE A 116 1.11 -2.05 -1.03
N ALA A 117 2.32 -2.29 -0.51
CA ALA A 117 2.62 -3.46 0.31
C ALA A 117 1.63 -3.61 1.48
N SER A 118 1.27 -2.51 2.16
CA SER A 118 0.32 -2.57 3.28
C SER A 118 -1.11 -2.91 2.84
N ALA A 119 -1.54 -2.41 1.67
CA ALA A 119 -2.84 -2.76 1.09
C ALA A 119 -2.89 -4.23 0.67
N TYR A 120 -1.82 -4.74 0.06
CA TYR A 120 -1.66 -6.16 -0.25
C TYR A 120 -1.73 -7.03 1.01
N LEU A 121 -0.96 -6.70 2.05
CA LEU A 121 -0.96 -7.43 3.32
C LEU A 121 -2.33 -7.40 4.02
N THR A 122 -3.08 -6.31 3.86
CA THR A 122 -4.46 -6.22 4.35
C THR A 122 -5.37 -7.22 3.63
N LEU A 123 -5.29 -7.30 2.30
CA LEU A 123 -6.06 -8.26 1.49
C LEU A 123 -5.70 -9.70 1.84
N GLU A 124 -4.41 -9.98 1.98
CA GLU A 124 -3.87 -11.30 2.32
C GLU A 124 -4.32 -11.74 3.71
N SER A 125 -4.16 -10.85 4.70
CA SER A 125 -4.61 -11.10 6.07
C SER A 125 -6.12 -11.30 6.18
N LEU A 126 -6.91 -10.60 5.35
CA LEU A 126 -8.36 -10.77 5.32
C LEU A 126 -8.73 -12.16 4.77
N LEU A 127 -8.03 -12.63 3.74
CA LEU A 127 -8.25 -13.95 3.16
C LEU A 127 -7.80 -15.07 4.10
N ASP A 128 -6.64 -14.93 4.74
CA ASP A 128 -6.10 -15.86 5.74
C ASP A 128 -7.06 -16.05 6.93
N LYS A 129 -7.70 -14.96 7.36
CA LYS A 129 -8.62 -14.95 8.53
C LYS A 129 -10.09 -15.12 8.15
N LYS A 130 -10.36 -15.47 6.90
CA LYS A 130 -11.72 -15.51 6.34
C LYS A 130 -12.67 -16.37 7.17
N ASP A 131 -12.25 -17.55 7.60
CA ASP A 131 -13.14 -18.47 8.31
C ASP A 131 -13.46 -17.99 9.72
N GLN A 132 -12.49 -17.37 10.41
CA GLN A 132 -12.70 -16.73 11.71
C GLN A 132 -13.60 -15.50 11.57
N LEU A 133 -13.41 -14.69 10.53
CA LEU A 133 -14.25 -13.53 10.25
C LEU A 133 -15.68 -13.93 9.86
N ARG A 134 -15.86 -15.07 9.18
CA ARG A 134 -17.18 -15.64 8.91
C ARG A 134 -17.88 -16.09 10.19
N LYS A 135 -17.16 -16.76 11.10
CA LYS A 135 -17.68 -17.10 12.44
C LYS A 135 -18.05 -15.84 13.22
N MET A 136 -17.26 -14.77 13.09
CA MET A 136 -17.55 -13.48 13.72
C MET A 136 -18.86 -12.87 13.28
N VAL A 137 -19.14 -12.83 11.97
CA VAL A 137 -20.35 -12.16 11.45
C VAL A 137 -21.66 -12.93 11.66
N VAL A 138 -21.58 -14.15 12.22
CA VAL A 138 -22.74 -15.00 12.56
C VAL A 138 -22.88 -15.25 14.06
N ASP A 139 -21.98 -14.71 14.88
CA ASP A 139 -22.02 -14.87 16.35
C ASP A 139 -23.11 -13.97 16.94
N ASP A 140 -23.83 -14.45 17.94
CA ASP A 140 -24.86 -13.68 18.65
C ASP A 140 -24.38 -12.30 19.11
N ARG A 141 -23.10 -12.15 19.48
CA ARG A 141 -22.51 -10.88 19.90
C ARG A 141 -22.42 -9.87 18.76
N TRP A 142 -22.23 -10.35 17.53
CA TRP A 142 -22.31 -9.54 16.33
C TRP A 142 -23.74 -9.08 16.07
N ASP A 143 -24.72 -9.97 16.20
CA ASP A 143 -26.16 -9.66 16.03
C ASP A 143 -26.73 -8.77 17.15
N LYS A 144 -26.12 -8.81 18.34
CA LYS A 144 -26.47 -7.95 19.48
C LYS A 144 -25.79 -6.58 19.43
N LEU A 145 -24.92 -6.30 18.45
CA LEU A 145 -24.42 -4.94 18.24
C LEU A 145 -25.62 -4.02 17.97
N ARG A 146 -25.80 -2.97 18.78
CA ARG A 146 -26.88 -1.97 18.62
C ARG A 146 -26.87 -1.33 17.21
N GLU A 147 -25.73 -1.45 16.53
CA GLU A 147 -25.41 -1.07 15.14
C GLU A 147 -25.87 -2.09 14.08
N VAL A 148 -26.47 -3.24 14.44
CA VAL A 148 -27.04 -4.24 13.49
C VAL A 148 -28.22 -3.68 12.68
N LYS A 149 -28.85 -2.60 13.18
CA LYS A 149 -29.81 -1.80 12.41
C LYS A 149 -29.15 -0.83 11.41
N SER A 150 -27.84 -0.62 11.51
CA SER A 150 -27.07 0.20 10.56
C SER A 150 -26.85 -0.55 9.25
N LYS A 151 -26.93 0.18 8.14
CA LYS A 151 -26.59 -0.35 6.80
C LYS A 151 -25.18 -0.97 6.77
N ASN A 152 -24.27 -0.49 7.62
CA ASN A 152 -22.87 -0.91 7.65
C ASN A 152 -22.67 -2.37 8.11
N VAL A 153 -23.39 -2.83 9.14
CA VAL A 153 -23.30 -4.23 9.60
C VAL A 153 -23.80 -5.18 8.51
N LYS A 154 -24.94 -4.86 7.90
CA LYS A 154 -25.50 -5.67 6.79
C LYS A 154 -24.53 -5.78 5.62
N VAL A 155 -23.89 -4.66 5.25
CA VAL A 155 -22.87 -4.63 4.19
C VAL A 155 -21.64 -5.46 4.58
N ALA A 156 -21.14 -5.34 5.82
CA ALA A 156 -20.00 -6.11 6.31
C ALA A 156 -20.28 -7.62 6.33
N THR A 157 -21.42 -8.04 6.88
CA THR A 157 -21.86 -9.45 6.89
C THR A 157 -22.00 -9.99 5.46
N THR A 158 -22.70 -9.26 4.57
CA THR A 158 -22.90 -9.68 3.18
C THR A 158 -21.55 -9.82 2.45
N THR A 159 -20.62 -8.91 2.70
CA THR A 159 -19.29 -8.92 2.08
C THR A 159 -18.48 -10.15 2.52
N MET A 160 -18.42 -10.46 3.82
CA MET A 160 -17.67 -11.63 4.33
C MET A 160 -18.29 -12.98 3.95
N MET A 161 -19.61 -13.03 3.85
CA MET A 161 -20.33 -14.24 3.44
C MET A 161 -20.28 -14.46 1.93
N SER A 162 -20.04 -13.42 1.13
CA SER A 162 -19.99 -13.50 -0.33
C SER A 162 -18.85 -14.39 -0.84
N MET A 163 -19.22 -15.47 -1.52
CA MET A 163 -18.27 -16.33 -2.24
C MET A 163 -17.64 -15.60 -3.42
N ALA A 164 -18.38 -14.72 -4.09
CA ALA A 164 -17.86 -13.89 -5.18
C ALA A 164 -16.75 -12.96 -4.68
N PHE A 165 -16.98 -12.26 -3.56
CA PHE A 165 -15.98 -11.40 -2.96
C PHE A 165 -14.70 -12.18 -2.58
N CYS A 166 -14.84 -13.38 -2.02
CA CYS A 166 -13.67 -14.21 -1.72
C CYS A 166 -12.90 -14.65 -2.99
N LYS A 167 -13.60 -14.97 -4.08
CA LYS A 167 -12.95 -15.28 -5.36
C LYS A 167 -12.21 -14.06 -5.91
N ASP A 168 -12.82 -12.88 -5.81
CA ASP A 168 -12.21 -11.63 -6.26
C ASP A 168 -10.98 -11.27 -5.41
N LEU A 169 -11.02 -11.45 -4.09
CA LEU A 169 -9.85 -11.28 -3.21
C LEU A 169 -8.69 -12.18 -3.63
N LYS A 170 -8.95 -13.46 -3.89
CA LYS A 170 -7.93 -14.40 -4.37
C LYS A 170 -7.33 -13.95 -5.70
N LEU A 171 -8.18 -13.47 -6.61
CA LEU A 171 -7.71 -12.94 -7.89
C LEU A 171 -6.82 -11.71 -7.70
N CYS A 172 -7.21 -10.75 -6.84
CA CYS A 172 -6.38 -9.59 -6.53
C CYS A 172 -5.00 -10.03 -6.04
N LEU A 173 -4.94 -10.97 -5.09
CA LEU A 173 -3.68 -11.46 -4.54
C LEU A 173 -2.81 -12.10 -5.62
N ASN A 174 -3.37 -12.98 -6.45
CA ASN A 174 -2.62 -13.63 -7.53
C ASN A 174 -2.07 -12.63 -8.56
N VAL A 175 -2.80 -11.55 -8.85
CA VAL A 175 -2.37 -10.51 -9.80
C VAL A 175 -1.30 -9.60 -9.19
N PHE A 176 -1.45 -9.24 -7.91
CA PHE A 176 -0.53 -8.31 -7.25
C PHE A 176 0.73 -8.99 -6.72
N GLU A 177 0.68 -10.28 -6.38
CA GLU A 177 1.78 -11.01 -5.74
C GLU A 177 3.12 -10.87 -6.48
N PRO A 178 3.21 -11.07 -7.82
CA PRO A 178 4.48 -10.90 -8.52
C PRO A 178 5.08 -9.49 -8.38
N LEU A 179 4.24 -8.46 -8.51
CA LEU A 179 4.67 -7.06 -8.42
C LEU A 179 5.06 -6.69 -6.99
N VAL A 180 4.32 -7.18 -5.99
CA VAL A 180 4.63 -6.98 -4.57
C VAL A 180 5.92 -7.68 -4.18
N LYS A 181 6.20 -8.89 -4.70
CA LYS A 181 7.51 -9.57 -4.49
C LYS A 181 8.67 -8.73 -5.02
N VAL A 182 8.53 -8.17 -6.22
CA VAL A 182 9.54 -7.25 -6.78
C VAL A 182 9.67 -6.00 -5.91
N LEU A 183 8.55 -5.43 -5.45
CA LEU A 183 8.57 -4.24 -4.60
C LEU A 183 9.32 -4.50 -3.28
N VAL A 184 9.04 -5.63 -2.63
CA VAL A 184 9.70 -6.04 -1.37
C VAL A 184 11.19 -6.29 -1.59
N TRP A 185 11.56 -6.91 -2.71
CA TRP A 185 12.95 -7.11 -3.10
C TRP A 185 13.69 -5.77 -3.32
N LEU A 186 13.09 -4.84 -4.06
CA LEU A 186 13.64 -3.50 -4.29
C LEU A 186 13.81 -2.68 -3.00
N MET A 187 12.98 -2.93 -1.99
CA MET A 187 13.07 -2.29 -0.68
C MET A 187 14.14 -2.92 0.23
N GLY A 188 14.81 -3.99 -0.20
CA GLY A 188 15.79 -4.71 0.62
C GLY A 188 15.17 -5.42 1.83
N MET A 189 13.86 -5.67 1.81
CA MET A 189 13.18 -6.43 2.87
C MET A 189 13.40 -7.92 2.62
N SER A 190 14.12 -8.61 3.52
CA SER A 190 14.33 -10.06 3.39
C SER A 190 13.00 -10.81 3.44
N SER A 191 12.92 -11.96 2.76
CA SER A 191 11.73 -12.83 2.71
C SER A 191 11.28 -13.35 4.08
N HIS A 192 12.02 -13.09 5.16
CA HIS A 192 11.71 -13.43 6.55
C HIS A 192 11.44 -12.19 7.43
N LEU A 193 11.45 -10.99 6.85
CA LEU A 193 11.22 -9.69 7.50
C LEU A 193 9.93 -9.01 7.01
N TRP A 194 8.84 -9.77 6.94
CA TRP A 194 7.48 -9.21 6.78
C TRP A 194 6.98 -8.49 8.04
N VAL A 195 7.77 -8.52 9.11
CA VAL A 195 7.49 -7.89 10.39
C VAL A 195 8.41 -6.68 10.50
N LEU A 196 7.84 -5.49 10.74
CA LEU A 196 8.51 -4.20 11.00
C LEU A 196 8.81 -3.30 9.80
N PHE A 197 7.77 -2.85 9.10
CA PHE A 197 7.65 -1.42 8.77
C PHE A 197 6.18 -0.99 8.91
N MET A 198 5.63 -1.21 10.10
CA MET A 198 4.50 -0.46 10.63
C MET A 198 4.98 0.19 11.93
N ASP A 199 5.45 1.42 11.82
CA ASP A 199 5.38 2.47 12.85
C ASP A 199 6.35 3.60 12.46
N LYS A 200 5.78 4.70 11.97
CA LYS A 200 5.62 5.95 12.72
C LYS A 200 4.45 6.73 12.11
#